data_AF-A0A3D3DJX4-F1
#
_entry.id   AF-A0A3D3DJX4-F1
#
_cell.length_a   1.000
_cell.length_b   1.000
_cell.length_c   1.000
_cell.angle_alpha   90.00
_cell.angle_beta   90.00
_cell.angle_gamma   90.00
#
_symmetry.space_group_name_H-M   'P 1'
#
loop_
_entity.id
_entity.type
_entity.pdbx_description
1 polymer ?
#
loop_
_entity_poly.entity_id
_entity_poly.type
_entity_poly.pdbx_seq_one_letter_code
_entity_poly.pdbx_strand_id
1 'polypeptide(L)'
;MLLPGTALALDEAHYGVAPEPWEEGLGNHRAVVRVAQPADAVVVKIPWRRRDRDPERKQIIVVDSATRQRIANVARGRLDRFEGVLAFQPPTAPGEYFIYYLPFQPQPEWGNYNHDYLPPQDTAAPEWKAR
;
A
#
# COMPACT_ATOMS: atom_id res chain seq x y z
N MET A 1 11.97 13.24 25.61
CA MET A 1 12.61 12.06 25.00
C MET A 1 11.78 11.69 23.79
N LEU A 2 12.21 12.11 22.59
CA LEU A 2 11.51 11.87 21.32
C LEU A 2 12.13 10.62 20.69
N LEU A 3 11.29 9.64 20.35
CA LEU A 3 11.72 8.46 19.60
C LEU A 3 12.30 8.92 18.23
N PRO A 4 13.50 8.46 17.84
CA PRO A 4 14.05 8.81 16.53
C PRO A 4 13.32 8.01 15.43
N GLY A 5 12.94 8.68 14.34
CA GLY A 5 12.58 8.00 13.09
C GLY A 5 11.10 7.96 12.70
N THR A 6 10.30 8.98 12.98
CA THR A 6 9.03 9.15 12.24
C THR A 6 9.31 9.95 10.97
N ALA A 7 9.53 9.26 9.84
CA ALA A 7 9.53 9.90 8.53
C ALA A 7 8.09 10.30 8.17
N LEU A 8 7.70 11.53 8.51
CA LEU A 8 6.48 12.13 8.00
C LEU A 8 6.70 12.48 6.53
N ALA A 9 6.21 11.62 5.62
CA ALA A 9 6.06 11.97 4.22
C ALA A 9 4.98 13.06 4.11
N LEU A 10 5.40 14.33 4.18
CA LEU A 10 4.59 15.52 3.95
C LEU A 10 4.97 16.16 2.61
N ASP A 11 5.22 15.35 1.58
CA ASP A 11 5.21 15.87 0.22
C ASP A 11 3.77 15.83 -0.30
N GLU A 12 3.32 16.91 -0.91
CA GLU A 12 2.01 17.00 -1.53
C GLU A 12 1.87 15.85 -2.54
N ALA A 13 0.96 14.92 -2.30
CA ALA A 13 0.82 13.73 -3.13
C ALA A 13 0.29 14.13 -4.52
N HIS A 14 1.19 14.31 -5.48
CA HIS A 14 0.85 14.63 -6.86
C HIS A 14 0.09 13.45 -7.49
N TYR A 15 -1.13 13.71 -7.93
CA TYR A 15 -1.91 12.75 -8.68
C TYR A 15 -1.58 12.85 -10.17
N GLY A 16 -1.33 11.71 -10.82
CA GLY A 16 -0.98 11.66 -12.23
C GLY A 16 -1.24 10.29 -12.85
N VAL A 17 -1.06 10.23 -14.17
CA VAL A 17 -1.08 8.98 -14.93
C VAL A 17 0.32 8.38 -14.85
N ALA A 18 0.40 7.09 -14.52
CA ALA A 18 1.69 6.43 -14.49
C ALA A 18 2.28 6.29 -15.90
N PRO A 19 3.63 6.37 -16.02
CA PRO A 19 4.29 6.23 -17.31
C PRO A 19 4.16 4.81 -17.89
N GLU A 20 4.08 3.80 -17.01
CA GLU A 20 3.93 2.40 -17.38
C GLU A 20 2.71 1.79 -16.70
N PRO A 21 1.92 0.96 -17.42
CA PRO A 21 0.83 0.21 -16.84
C PRO A 21 1.35 -0.85 -15.87
N TRP A 22 0.47 -1.33 -15.00
CA TRP A 22 0.72 -2.45 -14.10
C TRP A 22 -0.36 -3.51 -14.28
N GLU A 23 -0.18 -4.65 -13.63
CA GLU A 23 -1.16 -5.75 -13.67
C GLU A 23 -2.53 -5.26 -13.21
N GLU A 24 -3.55 -5.43 -14.06
CA GLU A 24 -4.91 -4.94 -13.84
C GLU A 24 -5.46 -5.30 -12.45
N GLY A 25 -5.18 -6.53 -11.97
CA GLY A 25 -5.66 -7.03 -10.69
C GLY A 25 -5.15 -6.27 -9.47
N LEU A 26 -4.11 -5.44 -9.60
CA LEU A 26 -3.64 -4.57 -8.53
C LEU A 26 -4.55 -3.34 -8.32
N GLY A 27 -5.56 -3.13 -9.17
CA GLY A 27 -6.48 -1.99 -9.11
C GLY A 27 -6.04 -0.82 -9.99
N ASN A 28 -6.84 0.23 -10.04
CA ASN A 28 -6.62 1.37 -10.95
C ASN A 28 -5.78 2.50 -10.34
N HIS A 29 -5.37 2.38 -9.08
CA HIS A 29 -4.60 3.41 -8.39
C HIS A 29 -3.49 2.81 -7.54
N ARG A 30 -2.38 3.55 -7.43
CA ARG A 30 -1.33 3.31 -6.44
C ARG A 30 -0.85 4.60 -5.79
N ALA A 31 -0.41 4.52 -4.55
CA ALA A 31 0.48 5.51 -3.97
C ALA A 31 1.94 5.09 -4.17
N VAL A 32 2.81 6.06 -4.41
CA VAL A 32 4.27 5.85 -4.49
C VAL A 32 4.88 6.42 -3.22
N VAL A 33 5.60 5.60 -2.47
CA VAL A 33 6.25 5.99 -1.22
C VAL A 33 7.76 5.89 -1.41
N ARG A 34 8.45 7.01 -1.21
CA ARG A 34 9.91 7.07 -1.25
C ARG A 34 10.48 7.00 0.17
N VAL A 35 11.37 6.04 0.38
CA VAL A 35 12.08 5.83 1.64
C VAL A 35 13.52 6.28 1.42
N ALA A 36 13.91 7.40 2.06
CA ALA A 36 15.16 8.07 1.79
C ALA A 36 16.39 7.47 2.50
N GLN A 37 16.18 6.68 3.55
CA GLN A 37 17.24 6.12 4.40
C GLN A 37 16.94 4.65 4.71
N PRO A 38 17.96 3.84 5.05
CA PRO A 38 17.74 2.49 5.60
C PRO A 38 16.78 2.55 6.80
N ALA A 39 15.80 1.65 6.83
CA ALA A 39 14.81 1.59 7.91
C ALA A 39 14.30 0.15 8.06
N ASP A 40 14.20 -0.34 9.29
CA ASP A 40 13.64 -1.67 9.58
C ASP A 40 12.11 -1.69 9.48
N ALA A 41 11.47 -0.53 9.61
CA ALA A 41 10.04 -0.33 9.43
C ALA A 41 9.76 1.09 8.94
N VAL A 42 8.76 1.21 8.06
CA VAL A 42 8.28 2.50 7.54
C VAL A 42 6.81 2.63 7.88
N VAL A 43 6.45 3.72 8.55
CA VAL A 43 5.06 4.11 8.77
C VAL A 43 4.71 5.19 7.76
N VAL A 44 3.64 4.99 7.01
CA VAL A 44 3.16 5.95 6.02
C VAL A 44 1.69 6.27 6.25
N LYS A 45 1.36 7.54 6.02
CA LYS A 45 0.00 8.04 5.95
C LYS A 45 -0.28 8.51 4.53
N ILE A 46 -1.24 7.87 3.87
CA ILE A 46 -1.60 8.13 2.48
C ILE A 46 -2.92 8.91 2.46
N PRO A 47 -2.93 10.18 2.01
CA PRO A 47 -4.15 10.98 1.93
C PRO A 47 -4.95 10.64 0.66
N TRP A 48 -5.57 9.46 0.62
CA TRP A 48 -6.41 9.03 -0.50
C TRP A 48 -7.86 9.54 -0.37
N ARG A 49 -8.63 9.55 -1.46
CA ARG A 49 -10.06 9.93 -1.44
C ARG A 49 -10.93 8.79 -1.92
N ARG A 50 -10.91 7.69 -1.18
CA ARG A 50 -11.59 6.44 -1.50
C ARG A 50 -13.11 6.60 -1.43
N ARG A 51 -13.80 6.28 -2.53
CA ARG A 51 -15.26 6.35 -2.64
C ARG A 51 -15.96 5.02 -2.34
N ASP A 52 -15.22 3.94 -2.21
CA ASP A 52 -15.79 2.65 -1.81
C ASP A 52 -16.30 2.68 -0.35
N ARG A 53 -17.17 1.71 -0.03
CA ARG A 53 -17.69 1.48 1.32
C ARG A 53 -16.75 0.53 2.04
N ASP A 54 -16.50 0.80 3.32
CA ASP A 54 -15.66 0.00 4.22
C ASP A 54 -14.22 -0.26 3.69
N PRO A 55 -13.39 0.80 3.47
CA PRO A 55 -12.03 0.66 2.95
C PRO A 55 -11.14 -0.35 3.66
N GLU A 56 -11.36 -0.54 4.96
CA GLU A 56 -10.67 -1.47 5.86
C GLU A 56 -10.96 -2.94 5.55
N ARG A 57 -12.07 -3.22 4.84
CA ARG A 57 -12.48 -4.56 4.39
C ARG A 57 -11.91 -4.92 3.02
N LYS A 58 -10.92 -4.17 2.55
CA LYS A 58 -10.31 -4.34 1.22
C LYS A 58 -8.81 -4.53 1.38
N GLN A 59 -8.23 -5.38 0.56
CA GLN A 59 -6.81 -5.68 0.62
C GLN A 59 -5.97 -4.45 0.24
N ILE A 60 -4.79 -4.37 0.85
CA ILE A 60 -3.70 -3.47 0.47
C ILE A 60 -2.51 -4.33 0.08
N ILE A 61 -1.87 -4.01 -1.05
CA ILE A 61 -0.69 -4.71 -1.54
C ILE A 61 0.45 -3.70 -1.62
N VAL A 62 1.55 -3.98 -0.92
CA VAL A 62 2.78 -3.18 -1.00
C VAL A 62 3.80 -3.95 -1.82
N VAL A 63 4.41 -3.30 -2.79
CA VAL A 63 5.39 -3.86 -3.71
C VAL A 63 6.66 -3.02 -3.67
N ASP A 64 7.80 -3.70 -3.56
CA ASP A 64 9.10 -3.09 -3.74
C ASP A 64 9.31 -2.75 -5.22
N SER A 65 9.61 -1.48 -5.55
CA SER A 65 9.71 -1.07 -6.96
C SER A 65 10.90 -1.70 -7.68
N ALA A 66 12.01 -1.95 -6.96
CA ALA A 66 13.26 -2.44 -7.51
C ALA A 66 13.20 -3.94 -7.78
N THR A 67 12.64 -4.72 -6.84
CA THR A 67 12.56 -6.18 -6.96
C THR A 67 11.25 -6.65 -7.60
N ARG A 68 10.24 -5.78 -7.67
CA ARG A 68 8.86 -6.11 -8.10
C ARG A 68 8.18 -7.16 -7.21
N GLN A 69 8.74 -7.45 -6.04
CA GLN A 69 8.19 -8.41 -5.10
C GLN A 69 7.23 -7.77 -4.11
N ARG A 70 6.20 -8.51 -3.73
CA ARG A 70 5.27 -8.10 -2.67
C ARG A 70 6.00 -8.11 -1.33
N ILE A 71 5.84 -7.04 -0.55
CA ILE A 71 6.33 -6.97 0.82
C ILE A 71 5.55 -7.94 1.70
N ALA A 72 6.28 -8.81 2.41
CA ALA A 72 5.68 -9.79 3.30
C ALA A 72 5.05 -9.13 4.53
N ASN A 73 5.80 -8.27 5.24
CA ASN A 73 5.34 -7.66 6.47
C ASN A 73 4.69 -6.30 6.22
N VAL A 74 3.35 -6.28 6.27
CA VAL A 74 2.52 -5.08 6.18
C VAL A 74 1.48 -5.10 7.30
N ALA A 75 1.55 -4.12 8.20
CA ALA A 75 0.54 -3.88 9.22
C ALA A 75 -0.41 -2.77 8.77
N ARG A 76 -1.70 -3.04 8.93
CA ARG A 76 -2.79 -2.11 8.59
C ARG A 76 -3.20 -1.35 9.84
N GLY A 77 -3.00 -0.03 9.81
CA GLY A 77 -3.48 0.88 10.85
C GLY A 77 -4.89 1.36 10.54
N ARG A 78 -5.14 2.66 10.73
CA ARG A 78 -6.40 3.29 10.34
C ARG A 78 -6.56 3.29 8.82
N LEU A 79 -7.67 2.74 8.34
CA LEU A 79 -8.06 2.80 6.93
C LEU A 79 -9.47 3.38 6.87
N ASP A 80 -9.63 4.53 6.21
CA ASP A 80 -10.93 5.11 5.92
C ASP A 80 -10.94 5.75 4.52
N ARG A 81 -12.00 6.52 4.24
CA ARG A 81 -12.22 7.14 2.92
C ARG A 81 -11.28 8.32 2.63
N PHE A 82 -10.64 8.89 3.65
CA PHE A 82 -9.79 10.08 3.58
C PHE A 82 -8.30 9.75 3.75
N GLU A 83 -7.98 8.69 4.48
CA GLU A 83 -6.60 8.32 4.74
C GLU A 83 -6.39 6.82 4.93
N GLY A 84 -5.18 6.39 4.62
CA GLY A 84 -4.66 5.07 4.94
C GLY A 84 -3.37 5.15 5.70
N VAL A 85 -3.34 4.61 6.91
CA VAL A 85 -2.13 4.47 7.73
C VAL A 85 -1.67 3.02 7.66
N LEU A 86 -0.41 2.83 7.26
CA LEU A 86 0.23 1.52 7.11
C LEU A 86 1.61 1.55 7.74
N ALA A 87 2.04 0.41 8.27
CA ALA A 87 3.44 0.14 8.53
C ALA A 87 3.90 -1.03 7.66
N PHE A 88 5.10 -0.97 7.09
CA PHE A 88 5.66 -2.08 6.34
C PHE A 88 7.15 -2.24 6.58
N GLN A 89 7.68 -3.45 6.38
CA GLN A 89 9.10 -3.74 6.46
C GLN A 89 9.73 -3.66 5.06
N PRO A 90 10.57 -2.64 4.77
CA PRO A 90 11.19 -2.49 3.46
C PRO A 90 12.51 -3.28 3.36
N PRO A 91 12.59 -4.38 2.58
CA PRO A 91 13.80 -5.20 2.49
C PRO A 91 14.95 -4.51 1.75
N THR A 92 14.65 -3.49 0.94
CA THR A 92 15.64 -2.80 0.09
C THR A 92 15.73 -1.30 0.39
N ALA A 93 15.32 -0.84 1.59
CA ALA A 93 15.45 0.57 1.94
C ALA A 93 16.93 1.01 1.92
N PRO A 94 17.26 2.18 1.35
CA PRO A 94 16.37 3.18 0.74
C PRO A 94 15.86 2.80 -0.65
N GLY A 95 14.64 3.22 -0.99
CA GLY A 95 14.02 2.89 -2.28
C GLY A 95 12.59 3.40 -2.43
N GLU A 96 11.93 3.03 -3.53
CA GLU A 96 10.52 3.33 -3.77
C GLU A 96 9.65 2.09 -3.56
N TYR A 97 8.45 2.31 -3.05
CA TYR A 97 7.48 1.28 -2.74
C TYR A 97 6.12 1.68 -3.31
N PHE A 98 5.48 0.76 -4.02
CA PHE A 98 4.16 0.94 -4.59
C PHE A 98 3.10 0.35 -3.67
N ILE A 99 2.13 1.18 -3.28
CA ILE A 99 1.02 0.77 -2.44
C ILE A 99 -0.24 0.78 -3.30
N TYR A 100 -0.68 -0.42 -3.64
CA TYR A 100 -1.90 -0.66 -4.39
C TYR A 100 -3.09 -0.83 -3.43
N TYR A 101 -4.21 -0.24 -3.81
CA TYR A 101 -5.48 -0.31 -3.09
C TYR A 101 -6.60 -0.59 -4.08
N LEU A 102 -7.67 -1.25 -3.59
CA LEU A 102 -8.74 -1.79 -4.43
C LEU A 102 -8.29 -2.87 -5.42
N PRO A 103 -7.43 -3.82 -5.01
CA PRO A 103 -7.07 -4.93 -5.89
C PRO A 103 -8.27 -5.83 -6.10
N PHE A 104 -8.31 -6.47 -7.26
CA PHE A 104 -9.39 -7.36 -7.66
C PHE A 104 -8.86 -8.53 -8.50
N GLN A 105 -9.70 -9.54 -8.69
CA GLN A 105 -9.42 -10.60 -9.64
C GLN A 105 -9.93 -10.19 -11.03
N PRO A 106 -9.05 -10.01 -12.04
CA PRO A 106 -9.48 -9.73 -13.40
C PRO A 106 -10.34 -10.87 -13.94
N GLN A 107 -11.42 -10.53 -14.64
CA GLN A 107 -12.26 -11.51 -15.32
C GLN A 107 -11.94 -11.47 -16.83
N PRO A 108 -11.61 -12.61 -17.45
CA PRO A 108 -11.33 -12.67 -18.89
C PRO A 108 -12.61 -12.60 -19.76
N GLU A 109 -13.80 -12.45 -19.18
CA GLU A 109 -15.09 -12.52 -19.89
C GLU A 109 -15.69 -11.13 -20.19
N TRP A 110 -16.32 -11.02 -21.35
CA TRP A 110 -16.80 -9.76 -21.91
C TRP A 110 -18.12 -9.31 -21.25
N GLY A 111 -18.04 -8.29 -20.38
CA GLY A 111 -19.14 -7.33 -20.19
C GLY A 111 -19.89 -7.34 -18.85
N ASN A 112 -19.59 -8.24 -17.91
CA ASN A 112 -20.14 -8.19 -16.54
C ASN A 112 -19.05 -8.46 -15.50
N TYR A 113 -18.86 -7.54 -14.56
CA TYR A 113 -17.95 -7.72 -13.44
C TYR A 113 -18.73 -8.02 -12.15
N ASN A 114 -18.66 -9.26 -11.69
CA ASN A 114 -19.42 -9.76 -10.54
C ASN A 114 -18.58 -9.97 -9.26
N HIS A 115 -17.30 -9.57 -9.26
CA HIS A 115 -16.43 -9.77 -8.08
C HIS A 115 -16.35 -8.51 -7.23
N ASP A 116 -16.15 -8.69 -5.92
CA ASP A 116 -15.74 -7.58 -5.06
C ASP A 116 -14.21 -7.46 -5.11
N TYR A 117 -13.68 -6.37 -4.59
CA TYR A 117 -12.25 -6.25 -4.33
C TYR A 117 -11.79 -7.34 -3.36
N LEU A 118 -10.51 -7.70 -3.45
CA LEU A 118 -9.94 -8.76 -2.63
C LEU A 118 -10.09 -8.42 -1.13
N PRO A 119 -10.40 -9.43 -0.28
CA PRO A 119 -10.54 -9.25 1.15
C PRO A 119 -9.18 -8.97 1.81
N PRO A 120 -9.16 -8.34 2.99
CA PRO A 120 -7.92 -8.02 3.66
C PRO A 120 -7.14 -9.28 4.04
N GLN A 121 -5.82 -9.13 4.06
CA GLN A 121 -4.89 -10.17 4.52
C GLN A 121 -4.02 -9.60 5.65
N ASP A 122 -3.83 -10.39 6.70
CA ASP A 122 -2.90 -10.08 7.78
C ASP A 122 -1.57 -10.77 7.49
N THR A 123 -0.68 -10.07 6.79
CA THR A 123 0.59 -10.64 6.32
C THR A 123 1.77 -10.35 7.26
N ALA A 124 1.65 -9.32 8.10
CA ALA A 124 2.66 -9.01 9.11
C ALA A 124 2.82 -10.13 10.14
N ALA A 125 4.02 -10.68 10.21
CA ALA A 125 4.42 -11.68 11.18
C ALA A 125 4.23 -11.17 12.63
N PRO A 126 3.70 -11.99 13.56
CA PRO A 126 3.46 -11.57 14.94
C PRO A 126 4.71 -11.00 15.63
N GLU A 127 5.86 -11.62 15.42
CA GLU A 127 7.15 -11.21 15.99
C GLU A 127 7.69 -9.90 15.42
N TRP A 128 7.23 -9.49 14.23
CA TRP A 128 7.55 -8.18 13.67
C TRP A 128 6.59 -7.13 14.22
N LYS A 129 5.30 -7.45 14.36
CA LYS A 129 4.28 -6.54 14.94
C LYS A 129 4.53 -6.20 16.42
N ALA A 130 5.23 -7.06 17.14
CA ALA A 130 5.50 -6.90 18.57
C ALA A 130 6.75 -6.05 18.89
N ARG A 131 7.49 -5.61 17.87
CA ARG A 131 8.68 -4.74 18.01
C ARG A 131 8.26 -3.28 18.08
#